data_AF-A0A9X3EZD1-F1
#
_entry.id   AF-A0A9X3EZD1-F1
#
_cell.length_a   1.000
_cell.length_b   1.000
_cell.length_c   1.000
_cell.angle_alpha   90.00
_cell.angle_beta   90.00
_cell.angle_gamma   90.00
#
_symmetry.space_group_name_H-M   'P 1'
#
loop_
_entity.id
_entity.type
_entity.pdbx_description
1 polymer ?
#
loop_
_entity_poly.entity_id
_entity_poly.type
_entity_poly.pdbx_seq_one_letter_code
_entity_poly.pdbx_strand_id
1 'polypeptide(L)'
;MSLRTPAVLTALALALALGAAAPARAAAAACSDASGVCLSDDKAKWEPDVSLSTKQLKAKRKGPACKVAFEIDGGRGSVFVNGRYAGTAPDANLSLLPGKHDIQVRDGQKILAEGVLTVPKAGSLQVTVRHG
;
A
#
# COMPACT_ATOMS: atom_id res chain seq x y z
N MET A 1 2.30 76.56 -8.30
CA MET A 1 3.26 76.67 -7.18
C MET A 1 3.08 75.43 -6.30
N SER A 2 3.90 74.40 -6.51
CA SER A 2 4.99 73.98 -5.59
C SER A 2 4.51 73.75 -4.16
N LEU A 3 4.29 72.48 -3.77
CA LEU A 3 5.27 71.52 -3.22
C LEU A 3 5.38 71.63 -1.69
N ARG A 4 5.04 70.54 -0.98
CA ARG A 4 5.76 70.01 0.20
C ARG A 4 5.19 68.65 0.66
N THR A 5 5.95 67.62 0.33
CA THR A 5 6.18 66.28 0.94
C THR A 5 6.49 66.35 2.46
N PRO A 6 6.79 65.25 3.21
CA PRO A 6 6.77 63.79 2.93
C PRO A 6 6.26 62.90 4.10
N ALA A 7 6.39 61.57 3.89
CA ALA A 7 6.96 60.60 4.84
C ALA A 7 6.00 59.56 5.50
N VAL A 8 6.20 58.32 5.02
CA VAL A 8 6.38 57.08 5.80
C VAL A 8 5.17 56.59 6.61
N LEU A 9 4.69 55.38 6.25
CA LEU A 9 4.59 54.26 7.18
C LEU A 9 4.36 52.95 6.41
N THR A 10 5.36 52.09 6.51
CA THR A 10 5.33 50.66 6.26
C THR A 10 4.15 49.99 6.97
N ALA A 11 3.39 49.15 6.26
CA ALA A 11 2.59 48.11 6.88
C ALA A 11 2.72 46.82 6.05
N LEU A 12 3.63 45.97 6.52
CA LEU A 12 3.78 44.58 6.14
C LEU A 12 2.53 43.83 6.59
N ALA A 13 1.57 43.57 5.69
CA ALA A 13 0.40 42.75 6.01
C ALA A 13 0.77 41.27 5.87
N LEU A 14 1.09 40.68 7.01
CA LEU A 14 1.30 39.25 7.21
C LEU A 14 -0.06 38.53 7.29
N ALA A 15 -0.09 37.33 6.70
CA ALA A 15 -0.96 36.19 7.00
C ALA A 15 -2.42 36.23 6.52
N LEU A 16 -2.77 35.23 5.69
CA LEU A 16 -3.90 34.36 5.96
C LEU A 16 -3.64 32.99 5.32
N ALA A 17 -3.23 32.06 6.17
CA ALA A 17 -3.31 30.64 5.91
C ALA A 17 -4.80 30.24 5.79
N LEU A 18 -5.20 29.77 4.61
CA LEU A 18 -6.23 28.74 4.47
C LEU A 18 -5.44 27.46 4.14
N GLY A 19 -5.31 26.49 5.03
CA GLY A 19 -6.43 25.82 5.66
C GLY A 19 -6.96 24.70 4.75
N ALA A 20 -6.07 23.89 4.15
CA ALA A 20 -6.45 22.59 3.60
C ALA A 20 -6.31 21.55 4.72
N ALA A 21 -7.42 21.24 5.37
CA ALA A 21 -7.56 20.09 6.23
C ALA A 21 -7.46 18.80 5.40
N ALA A 22 -6.55 17.89 5.78
CA ALA A 22 -6.73 16.45 5.62
C ALA A 22 -5.96 15.75 6.76
N PRO A 23 -6.51 14.66 7.32
CA PRO A 23 -6.35 14.29 8.72
C PRO A 23 -5.02 13.61 9.05
N ALA A 24 -4.67 13.64 10.33
CA ALA A 24 -3.70 12.72 10.90
C ALA A 24 -4.22 11.27 10.88
N ARG A 25 -3.28 10.32 10.81
CA ARG A 25 -3.40 8.83 10.72
C ARG A 25 -3.65 8.32 9.30
N ALA A 26 -2.91 7.36 8.78
CA ALA A 26 -1.94 6.43 9.35
C ALA A 26 -0.67 6.45 8.50
N ALA A 27 0.39 5.82 9.01
CA ALA A 27 1.60 5.51 8.27
C ALA A 27 1.30 5.35 6.77
N ALA A 28 1.81 6.27 5.96
CA ALA A 28 2.01 6.00 4.55
C ALA A 28 3.10 4.93 4.47
N ALA A 29 2.76 3.69 4.83
CA ALA A 29 3.38 2.53 4.22
C ALA A 29 3.36 2.85 2.74
N ALA A 30 4.52 2.87 2.09
CA ALA A 30 4.67 3.27 0.70
C ALA A 30 3.67 2.48 -0.15
N CYS A 31 2.53 3.11 -0.45
CA CYS A 31 1.50 2.50 -1.27
C CYS A 31 2.13 2.39 -2.64
N SER A 32 2.33 1.16 -3.09
CA SER A 32 3.32 0.92 -4.14
C SER A 32 2.94 1.66 -5.41
N ASP A 33 1.66 1.81 -5.72
CA ASP A 33 1.16 2.63 -6.83
C ASP A 33 -0.35 2.93 -6.62
N ALA A 34 -1.01 3.52 -7.63
CA ALA A 34 -2.46 3.78 -7.67
C ALA A 34 -3.37 2.53 -7.50
N SER A 35 -2.79 1.34 -7.39
CA SER A 35 -3.48 0.05 -7.20
C SER A 35 -4.04 -0.16 -5.79
N GLY A 36 -3.86 0.80 -4.87
CA GLY A 36 -4.45 0.75 -3.53
C GLY A 36 -3.78 -0.23 -2.57
N VAL A 37 -2.69 -0.90 -2.96
CA VAL A 37 -1.96 -1.86 -2.10
C VAL A 37 -0.74 -1.20 -1.47
N CYS A 38 -0.63 -1.26 -0.14
CA CYS A 38 0.45 -0.69 0.63
C CYS A 38 1.25 -1.78 1.34
N LEU A 39 2.57 -1.76 1.13
CA LEU A 39 3.52 -2.70 1.73
C LEU A 39 4.29 -1.99 2.84
N SER A 40 4.42 -2.63 3.99
CA SER A 40 5.19 -2.06 5.12
C SER A 40 6.70 -2.34 5.07
N ASP A 41 7.19 -3.07 4.05
CA ASP A 41 8.61 -3.41 3.91
C ASP A 41 9.11 -2.98 2.52
N ASP A 42 10.19 -2.19 2.47
CA ASP A 42 10.75 -1.65 1.22
C ASP A 42 11.42 -2.73 0.33
N LYS A 43 11.68 -3.93 0.87
CA LYS A 43 12.24 -5.06 0.10
C LYS A 43 11.15 -5.90 -0.55
N ALA A 44 9.90 -5.76 -0.11
CA ALA A 44 8.77 -6.37 -0.77
C ALA A 44 8.39 -5.54 -2.00
N LYS A 45 8.08 -6.21 -3.10
CA LYS A 45 7.68 -5.56 -4.36
C LYS A 45 6.30 -6.04 -4.77
N TRP A 46 5.37 -5.10 -4.97
CA TRP A 46 4.06 -5.37 -5.56
C TRP A 46 4.09 -5.02 -7.05
N GLU A 47 3.56 -5.91 -7.89
CA GLU A 47 3.39 -5.69 -9.33
C GLU A 47 1.90 -5.92 -9.67
N PRO A 48 1.07 -4.86 -9.79
CA PRO A 48 -0.36 -4.98 -10.06
C PRO A 48 -0.62 -5.49 -11.48
N ASP A 49 -1.74 -6.20 -11.68
CA ASP A 49 -2.19 -6.71 -13.00
C ASP A 49 -1.19 -7.66 -13.70
N VAL A 50 -0.18 -8.13 -12.96
CA VAL A 50 0.77 -9.15 -13.39
C VAL A 50 0.39 -10.46 -12.73
N SER A 51 0.49 -11.56 -13.48
CA SER A 51 0.36 -12.92 -12.96
C SER A 51 1.61 -13.74 -13.28
N LEU A 52 1.88 -14.74 -12.43
CA LEU A 52 3.03 -15.63 -12.63
C LEU A 52 2.74 -16.73 -13.64
N SER A 53 3.73 -17.07 -14.46
CA SER A 53 3.64 -18.24 -15.34
C SER A 53 3.55 -19.55 -14.53
N THR A 54 2.97 -20.59 -15.13
CA THR A 54 2.83 -21.92 -14.52
C THR A 54 4.17 -22.50 -14.03
N LYS A 55 5.28 -22.16 -14.70
CA LYS A 55 6.63 -22.56 -14.29
C LYS A 55 7.06 -21.89 -12.98
N GLN A 56 6.75 -20.60 -12.83
CA GLN A 56 7.08 -19.83 -11.62
C GLN A 56 6.19 -20.21 -10.44
N LEU A 57 4.90 -20.51 -10.68
CA LEU A 57 3.99 -21.01 -9.64
C LEU A 57 4.45 -22.36 -9.07
N LYS A 58 5.02 -23.23 -9.91
CA LYS A 58 5.55 -24.55 -9.52
C LYS A 58 6.99 -24.51 -9.00
N ALA A 59 7.64 -23.35 -9.03
CA ALA A 59 9.03 -23.23 -8.59
C ALA A 59 9.13 -23.56 -7.09
N LYS A 60 10.03 -24.49 -6.74
CA LYS A 60 10.31 -24.81 -5.34
C LYS A 60 11.09 -23.66 -4.71
N ARG A 61 10.46 -22.94 -3.79
CA ARG A 61 11.08 -21.86 -3.03
C ARG A 61 11.84 -22.45 -1.84
N LYS A 62 13.06 -21.96 -1.58
CA LYS A 62 13.91 -22.40 -0.46
C LYS A 62 14.26 -21.20 0.41
N GLY A 63 14.03 -21.31 1.70
CA GLY A 63 14.38 -20.28 2.67
C GLY A 63 13.43 -20.24 3.86
N PRO A 64 13.72 -19.38 4.85
CA PRO A 64 12.83 -19.15 5.98
C PRO A 64 11.54 -18.49 5.50
N ALA A 65 10.40 -18.96 6.01
CA ALA A 65 9.11 -18.40 5.68
C ALA A 65 8.96 -16.99 6.29
N CYS A 66 8.39 -16.07 5.51
CA CYS A 66 8.00 -14.74 5.92
C CYS A 66 6.55 -14.78 6.41
N LYS A 67 6.23 -14.05 7.49
CA LYS A 67 4.86 -13.86 7.92
C LYS A 67 4.27 -12.69 7.13
N VAL A 68 3.24 -12.97 6.33
CA VAL A 68 2.55 -11.97 5.54
C VAL A 68 1.14 -11.82 6.11
N ALA A 69 0.86 -10.66 6.66
CA ALA A 69 -0.44 -10.31 7.18
C ALA A 69 -1.17 -9.43 6.15
N PHE A 70 -2.40 -9.80 5.82
CA PHE A 70 -3.23 -9.09 4.87
C PHE A 70 -4.34 -8.35 5.60
N GLU A 71 -4.39 -7.04 5.42
CA GLU A 71 -5.40 -6.15 5.99
C GLU A 71 -6.17 -5.47 4.85
N ILE A 72 -7.46 -5.23 5.04
CA ILE A 72 -8.30 -4.52 4.09
C ILE A 72 -8.89 -3.33 4.82
N ASP A 73 -8.66 -2.13 4.29
CA ASP A 73 -9.12 -0.88 4.91
C ASP A 73 -10.66 -0.81 4.83
N GLY A 74 -11.32 -0.85 6.00
CA GLY A 74 -12.77 -0.73 6.09
C GLY A 74 -13.57 -1.97 5.64
N GLY A 75 -12.94 -3.12 5.44
CA GLY A 75 -13.60 -4.28 4.84
C GLY A 75 -13.07 -5.64 5.28
N ARG A 76 -13.62 -6.68 4.64
CA ARG A 76 -13.15 -8.07 4.72
C ARG A 76 -13.02 -8.61 3.30
N GLY A 77 -12.17 -9.61 3.12
CA GLY A 77 -11.94 -10.16 1.79
C GLY A 77 -11.18 -11.46 1.84
N SER A 78 -11.42 -12.29 0.83
CA SER A 78 -10.73 -13.55 0.63
C SER A 78 -9.41 -13.31 -0.08
N VAL A 79 -8.33 -13.83 0.51
CA VAL A 79 -6.97 -13.76 -0.04
C VAL A 79 -6.65 -15.11 -0.68
N PHE A 80 -6.31 -15.07 -1.96
CA PHE A 80 -5.85 -16.19 -2.74
C PHE A 80 -4.36 -16.00 -3.03
N VAL A 81 -3.57 -17.05 -2.82
CA VAL A 81 -2.14 -17.09 -3.08
C VAL A 81 -1.85 -18.21 -4.08
N ASN A 82 -1.23 -17.87 -5.21
CA ASN A 82 -0.95 -18.82 -6.31
C ASN A 82 -2.22 -19.56 -6.76
N GLY A 83 -3.36 -18.85 -6.84
CA GLY A 83 -4.67 -19.41 -7.18
C GLY A 83 -5.30 -20.31 -6.11
N ARG A 84 -4.73 -20.41 -4.90
CA ARG A 84 -5.29 -21.17 -3.78
C ARG A 84 -5.78 -20.25 -2.69
N TYR A 85 -6.97 -20.52 -2.16
CA TYR A 85 -7.47 -19.80 -0.98
C TYR A 85 -6.50 -19.99 0.19
N ALA A 86 -6.07 -18.87 0.77
CA ALA A 86 -5.08 -18.87 1.85
C ALA A 86 -5.66 -18.35 3.17
N GLY A 87 -6.62 -17.43 3.11
CA GLY A 87 -7.29 -16.91 4.31
C GLY A 87 -8.25 -15.76 4.00
N THR A 88 -8.89 -15.24 5.05
CA THR A 88 -9.74 -14.04 4.98
C THR A 88 -9.07 -12.90 5.75
N ALA A 89 -8.84 -11.77 5.09
CA ALA A 89 -8.35 -10.54 5.73
C ALA A 89 -9.49 -9.86 6.51
N PRO A 90 -9.21 -9.19 7.66
CA PRO A 90 -7.89 -8.79 8.19
C PRO A 90 -7.13 -9.87 9.00
N ASP A 91 -7.76 -10.99 9.37
CA ASP A 91 -7.13 -12.02 10.22
C ASP A 91 -6.17 -12.97 9.45
N ALA A 92 -5.95 -12.71 8.16
CA ALA A 92 -5.13 -13.54 7.29
C ALA A 92 -3.64 -13.37 7.59
N ASN A 93 -3.13 -14.22 8.48
CA ASN A 93 -1.70 -14.35 8.78
C ASN A 93 -1.12 -15.56 8.04
N LEU A 94 -0.46 -15.30 6.91
CA LEU A 94 0.04 -16.34 6.03
C LEU A 94 1.55 -16.52 6.20
N SER A 95 2.01 -17.77 6.15
CA SER A 95 3.44 -18.07 6.10
C SER A 95 3.86 -18.35 4.66
N LEU A 96 4.47 -17.36 4.01
CA LEU A 96 4.88 -17.45 2.60
C LEU A 96 6.39 -17.64 2.50
N LEU A 97 6.81 -18.56 1.65
CA LEU A 97 8.22 -18.72 1.31
C LEU A 97 8.71 -17.49 0.51
N PRO A 98 10.00 -17.17 0.56
CA PRO A 98 10.53 -16.04 -0.19
C PRO A 98 10.47 -16.26 -1.70
N GLY A 99 10.23 -15.19 -2.44
CA GLY A 99 10.12 -15.18 -3.90
C GLY A 99 8.84 -14.53 -4.39
N LYS A 100 8.54 -14.68 -5.68
CA LYS A 100 7.32 -14.12 -6.29
C LYS A 100 6.12 -15.00 -5.98
N HIS A 101 5.02 -14.40 -5.56
CA HIS A 101 3.74 -15.03 -5.28
C HIS A 101 2.64 -14.28 -6.03
N ASP A 102 1.77 -15.02 -6.70
CA ASP A 102 0.56 -14.45 -7.27
C ASP A 102 -0.44 -14.25 -6.14
N ILE A 103 -0.96 -13.03 -5.97
CA ILE A 103 -1.86 -12.65 -4.90
C ILE A 103 -3.11 -12.03 -5.51
N GLN A 104 -4.25 -12.49 -5.01
CA GLN A 104 -5.53 -11.99 -5.45
C GLN A 104 -6.42 -11.82 -4.23
N VAL A 105 -6.87 -10.59 -4.02
CA VAL A 105 -7.75 -10.19 -2.92
C VAL A 105 -9.11 -9.87 -3.51
N ARG A 106 -10.13 -10.59 -3.05
CA ARG A 106 -11.50 -10.47 -3.53
C ARG A 106 -12.46 -10.22 -2.38
N ASP A 107 -13.45 -9.38 -2.62
CA ASP A 107 -14.63 -9.26 -1.76
C ASP A 107 -15.84 -9.83 -2.52
N GLY A 108 -16.20 -11.08 -2.20
CA GLY A 108 -17.21 -11.83 -2.94
C GLY A 108 -16.84 -12.01 -4.41
N GLN A 109 -17.61 -11.35 -5.30
CA GLN A 109 -17.39 -11.37 -6.76
C GLN A 109 -16.51 -10.21 -7.25
N LYS A 110 -16.24 -9.21 -6.41
CA LYS A 110 -15.43 -8.03 -6.78
C LYS A 110 -13.95 -8.31 -6.48
N ILE A 111 -13.09 -8.11 -7.47
CA ILE A 111 -11.64 -8.14 -7.26
C ILE A 111 -11.23 -6.78 -6.71
N LEU A 112 -10.62 -6.77 -5.51
CA LEU A 112 -10.10 -5.56 -4.88
C LEU A 112 -8.67 -5.28 -5.34
N ALA A 113 -7.84 -6.33 -5.38
CA ALA A 113 -6.47 -6.25 -5.85
C ALA A 113 -6.04 -7.59 -6.46
N GLU A 114 -5.30 -7.54 -7.56
CA GLU A 114 -4.67 -8.70 -8.18
C GLU A 114 -3.28 -8.31 -8.66
N GLY A 115 -2.29 -9.17 -8.43
CA GLY A 115 -0.93 -8.90 -8.84
C GLY A 115 0.09 -9.90 -8.31
N VAL A 116 1.36 -9.65 -8.60
CA VAL A 116 2.47 -10.42 -8.08
C VAL A 116 3.10 -9.70 -6.89
N LEU A 117 3.11 -10.36 -5.74
CA LEU A 117 3.87 -9.95 -4.57
C LEU A 117 5.21 -10.69 -4.52
N THR A 118 6.30 -9.94 -4.53
CA THR A 118 7.64 -10.46 -4.25
C THR A 118 7.88 -10.39 -2.75
N VAL A 119 7.87 -11.55 -2.11
CA VAL A 119 8.09 -11.71 -0.67
C VAL A 119 9.60 -11.77 -0.39
N PRO A 120 10.14 -10.92 0.50
CA PRO A 120 11.55 -10.92 0.86
C PRO A 120 11.93 -12.13 1.72
N LYS A 121 13.25 -12.36 1.88
CA LYS A 121 13.80 -13.48 2.65
C LYS A 121 13.71 -13.19 4.15
N ALA A 122 12.87 -13.97 4.86
CA ALA A 122 12.59 -13.88 6.30
C ALA A 122 12.15 -12.48 6.78
N GLY A 123 11.05 -12.43 7.52
CA GLY A 123 10.56 -11.19 8.12
C GLY A 123 9.06 -11.22 8.39
N SER A 124 8.54 -10.04 8.67
CA SER A 124 7.10 -9.75 8.75
C SER A 124 6.75 -8.70 7.70
N LEU A 125 5.84 -9.04 6.80
CA LEU A 125 5.31 -8.14 5.80
C LEU A 125 3.83 -7.88 6.10
N GLN A 126 3.47 -6.60 6.18
CA GLN A 126 2.07 -6.18 6.26
C GLN A 126 1.65 -5.66 4.89
N VAL A 127 0.56 -6.21 4.38
CA VAL A 127 -0.05 -5.84 3.10
C VAL A 127 -1.42 -5.27 3.41
N THR A 128 -1.58 -3.97 3.23
CA THR A 128 -2.86 -3.28 3.43
C THR A 128 -3.46 -2.95 2.07
N VAL A 129 -4.68 -3.41 1.82
CA VAL A 129 -5.44 -3.11 0.59
C VAL A 129 -6.47 -2.04 0.92
N ARG A 130 -6.33 -0.86 0.32
CA ARG A 130 -7.29 0.24 0.39
C ARG A 130 -8.24 0.17 -0.80
N HIS A 131 -9.53 0.08 -0.53
CA HIS A 131 -10.58 0.20 -1.55
C HIS A 131 -11.42 1.44 -1.25
N GLY A 132 -11.35 2.44 -2.12
CA GLY A 132 -12.17 3.66 -2.10
C GLY A 132 -13.25 3.63 -3.15
#